data_AF-A0AAT9TJZ6-F1
#
_entry.id   AF-A0AAT9TJZ6-F1
#
_cell.length_a   1.000
_cell.length_b   1.000
_cell.length_c   1.000
_cell.angle_alpha   90.00
_cell.angle_beta   90.00
_cell.angle_gamma   90.00
#
_symmetry.space_group_name_H-M   'P 1'
#
loop_
_entity.id
_entity.type
_entity.pdbx_description
1 polymer ?
#
loop_
_entity_poly.entity_id
_entity_poly.type
_entity_poly.pdbx_seq_one_letter_code
_entity_poly.pdbx_strand_id
1 'polypeptide(L)'
;MASPMTLCFLVSKYDEPRRSGLIADWTSFEDVGESFNGEVLTAAEYQRVEDSYISAVASLADAIQADRFELRNLVLNEPPPTWLGIVYDGCSVDRHTALRLLRWMLRHGLISCTLASGDTLRVAVETDFYLSIEIQPDAVDSLGEVKRQGLHVVSVPCGEEESDATTAVSRPADGEFWEEVAQSVRVSRGTTAILERWAEGSCGYRWHPMLDENLSIIARSVRPHSLITAYLDANVQWASRGNLLPAIESAVMAEGLPVVIFSRSTGGVSPEILVCKEGADLPTEAEVPPGDDFGFFLWPDDDSTFIQAVVPGD
;
A
#
# COMPACT_ATOMS: atom_id res chain seq x y z
N MET A 1 1.79 -16.05 26.00
CA MET A 1 3.24 -16.35 25.85
C MET A 1 3.91 -15.03 25.49
N ALA A 2 4.98 -14.64 26.18
CA ALA A 2 5.71 -13.43 25.78
C ALA A 2 6.31 -13.69 24.40
N SER A 3 6.03 -12.83 23.41
CA SER A 3 6.73 -12.86 22.14
C SER A 3 8.25 -12.81 22.40
N PRO A 4 9.07 -13.63 21.73
CA PRO A 4 10.51 -13.54 21.88
C PRO A 4 10.95 -12.10 21.57
N MET A 5 11.86 -11.56 22.37
CA MET A 5 12.41 -10.23 22.13
C MET A 5 13.14 -10.23 20.79
N THR A 6 12.53 -9.64 19.77
CA THR A 6 13.17 -9.34 18.50
C THR A 6 14.22 -8.25 18.72
N LEU A 7 15.30 -8.28 17.95
CA LEU A 7 16.34 -7.25 17.95
C LEU A 7 16.23 -6.45 16.67
N CYS A 8 16.29 -5.13 16.80
CA CYS A 8 16.12 -4.21 15.67
C CYS A 8 17.43 -3.52 15.33
N PHE A 9 17.69 -3.45 14.04
CA PHE A 9 18.92 -2.93 13.46
C PHE A 9 18.59 -2.02 12.29
N LEU A 10 19.30 -0.92 12.23
CA LEU A 10 19.35 -0.06 11.05
C LEU A 10 20.61 -0.41 10.26
N VAL A 11 20.45 -0.73 8.99
CA VAL A 11 21.54 -1.06 8.07
C VAL A 11 21.67 0.04 7.02
N SER A 12 22.89 0.53 6.79
CA SER A 12 23.13 1.63 5.86
C SER A 12 24.51 1.61 5.19
N LYS A 13 24.65 2.30 4.06
CA LYS A 13 25.94 2.65 3.45
C LYS A 13 26.73 3.70 4.24
N TYR A 14 26.07 4.43 5.13
CA TYR A 14 26.67 5.56 5.86
C TYR A 14 27.50 5.09 7.05
N ASP A 15 28.71 5.64 7.16
CA ASP A 15 29.42 5.73 8.42
C ASP A 15 28.84 6.87 9.30
N GLU A 16 29.22 6.90 10.58
CA GLU A 16 28.65 7.84 11.55
C GLU A 16 28.70 9.33 11.10
N PRO A 17 29.79 9.84 10.50
CA PRO A 17 29.82 11.21 10.01
C PRO A 17 28.79 11.51 8.91
N ARG A 18 28.63 10.61 7.92
CA ARG A 18 27.61 10.77 6.87
C ARG A 18 26.20 10.67 7.43
N ARG A 19 25.97 9.72 8.35
CA ARG A 19 24.69 9.56 9.05
C ARG A 19 24.28 10.83 9.81
N SER A 20 25.23 11.52 10.42
CA SER A 20 24.97 12.78 11.14
C SER A 20 24.74 14.00 10.25
N GLY A 21 24.78 13.84 8.91
CA GLY A 21 24.62 14.93 7.96
C GLY A 21 25.82 15.87 7.86
N LEU A 22 26.94 15.55 8.52
CA LEU A 22 28.17 16.34 8.47
C LEU A 22 28.84 16.31 7.09
N ILE A 23 28.58 15.26 6.32
CA ILE A 23 29.06 15.08 4.95
C ILE A 23 27.83 14.82 4.08
N ALA A 24 27.61 15.67 3.08
CA ALA A 24 26.56 15.46 2.08
C ALA A 24 26.84 14.18 1.29
N ASP A 25 25.80 13.38 1.11
CA ASP A 25 25.86 12.12 0.38
C ASP A 25 24.50 11.89 -0.29
N TRP A 26 24.46 11.01 -1.27
CA TRP A 26 23.23 10.66 -1.98
C TRP A 26 22.34 9.78 -1.11
N THR A 27 21.04 9.86 -1.37
CA THR A 27 19.97 9.22 -0.60
C THR A 27 18.95 8.49 -1.47
N SER A 28 19.02 8.64 -2.80
CA SER A 28 18.07 8.02 -3.73
C SER A 28 18.72 7.65 -5.05
N PHE A 29 17.98 6.92 -5.90
CA PHE A 29 18.38 6.65 -7.28
C PHE A 29 18.36 7.91 -8.15
N GLU A 30 17.50 8.87 -7.83
CA GLU A 30 17.33 10.12 -8.59
C GLU A 30 18.57 11.01 -8.52
N ASP A 31 19.43 10.79 -7.51
CA ASP A 31 20.70 11.49 -7.33
C ASP A 31 21.79 11.06 -8.34
N VAL A 32 21.55 10.04 -9.19
CA VAL A 32 22.54 9.59 -10.17
C VAL A 32 22.81 10.71 -11.18
N GLY A 33 24.07 11.13 -11.26
CA GLY A 33 24.52 12.28 -12.06
C GLY A 33 24.81 13.53 -11.22
N GLU A 34 24.33 13.58 -9.98
CA GLU A 34 24.61 14.67 -9.04
C GLU A 34 25.99 14.53 -8.39
N SER A 35 26.51 15.63 -7.85
CA SER A 35 27.82 15.68 -7.20
C SER A 35 27.75 15.78 -5.68
N PHE A 36 28.41 14.86 -5.01
CA PHE A 36 28.52 14.78 -3.57
C PHE A 36 30.00 14.79 -3.18
N ASN A 37 30.39 15.75 -2.34
CA ASN A 37 31.78 15.91 -1.90
C ASN A 37 32.82 15.94 -3.05
N GLY A 38 32.44 16.52 -4.19
CA GLY A 38 33.31 16.64 -5.37
C GLY A 38 33.37 15.41 -6.28
N GLU A 39 32.63 14.35 -5.97
CA GLU A 39 32.50 13.15 -6.80
C GLU A 39 31.09 13.08 -7.40
N VAL A 40 30.97 12.63 -8.65
CA VAL A 40 29.66 12.44 -9.29
C VAL A 40 29.16 11.03 -9.00
N LEU A 41 27.93 10.90 -8.52
CA LEU A 41 27.30 9.59 -8.35
C LEU A 41 27.06 8.96 -9.73
N THR A 42 27.69 7.80 -9.97
CA THR A 42 27.46 7.04 -11.19
C THR A 42 26.41 5.94 -10.96
N ALA A 43 25.72 5.54 -12.03
CA ALA A 43 24.78 4.40 -11.99
C ALA A 43 25.45 3.11 -11.51
N ALA A 44 26.73 2.90 -11.87
CA ALA A 44 27.50 1.74 -11.43
C ALA A 44 27.78 1.75 -9.92
N GLU A 45 28.06 2.92 -9.35
CA GLU A 45 28.29 3.07 -7.92
C GLU A 45 27.00 2.90 -7.12
N TYR A 46 25.89 3.48 -7.59
CA TYR A 46 24.58 3.21 -7.00
C TYR A 46 24.26 1.71 -7.03
N GLN A 47 24.43 1.06 -8.18
CA GLN A 47 24.15 -0.36 -8.34
C GLN A 47 25.02 -1.22 -7.41
N ARG A 48 26.30 -0.88 -7.23
CA ARG A 48 27.20 -1.58 -6.30
C ARG A 48 26.66 -1.56 -4.87
N VAL A 49 26.18 -0.40 -4.42
CA VAL A 49 25.63 -0.25 -3.07
C VAL A 49 24.28 -0.97 -2.96
N GLU A 50 23.39 -0.80 -3.92
CA GLU A 50 22.12 -1.53 -4.01
C GLU A 50 22.36 -3.06 -3.94
N ASP A 51 23.29 -3.59 -4.73
CA ASP A 51 23.65 -5.01 -4.73
C ASP A 51 24.12 -5.47 -3.34
N SER A 52 24.78 -4.59 -2.57
CA SER A 52 25.19 -4.89 -1.19
C SER A 52 23.99 -5.03 -0.26
N TYR A 53 22.98 -4.15 -0.36
CA TYR A 53 21.73 -4.30 0.40
C TYR A 53 20.98 -5.59 0.05
N ILE A 54 20.84 -5.89 -1.24
CA ILE A 54 20.15 -7.11 -1.69
C ILE A 54 20.91 -8.36 -1.23
N SER A 55 22.24 -8.36 -1.32
CA SER A 55 23.08 -9.47 -0.85
C SER A 55 23.00 -9.65 0.66
N ALA A 56 22.86 -8.57 1.42
CA ALA A 56 22.73 -8.60 2.87
C ALA A 56 21.45 -9.31 3.29
N VAL A 57 20.31 -8.89 2.71
CA VAL A 57 19.01 -9.52 2.97
C VAL A 57 18.97 -10.96 2.47
N ALA A 58 19.59 -11.25 1.31
CA ALA A 58 19.73 -12.61 0.84
C ALA A 58 20.50 -13.48 1.84
N SER A 59 21.61 -12.98 2.40
CA SER A 59 22.43 -13.73 3.36
C SER A 59 21.69 -13.99 4.68
N LEU A 60 20.91 -13.01 5.15
CA LEU A 60 20.04 -13.19 6.31
C LEU A 60 18.96 -14.24 6.04
N ALA A 61 18.31 -14.17 4.89
CA ALA A 61 17.32 -15.16 4.48
C ALA A 61 17.92 -16.58 4.40
N ASP A 62 19.16 -16.74 3.90
CA ASP A 62 19.86 -18.02 3.90
C ASP A 62 20.09 -18.55 5.32
N ALA A 63 20.55 -17.67 6.23
CA ALA A 63 20.87 -18.05 7.59
C ALA A 63 19.66 -18.57 8.38
N ILE A 64 18.46 -18.02 8.11
CA ILE A 64 17.21 -18.43 8.74
C ILE A 64 16.36 -19.36 7.87
N GLN A 65 16.87 -19.78 6.70
CA GLN A 65 16.17 -20.64 5.74
C GLN A 65 14.80 -20.07 5.29
N ALA A 66 14.73 -18.74 5.11
CA ALA A 66 13.54 -18.06 4.63
C ALA A 66 13.42 -18.13 3.10
N ASP A 67 12.54 -19.01 2.62
CA ASP A 67 12.24 -19.17 1.19
C ASP A 67 11.03 -18.34 0.72
N ARG A 68 10.23 -17.83 1.67
CA ARG A 68 9.02 -17.05 1.42
C ARG A 68 8.92 -15.85 2.34
N PHE A 69 8.31 -14.79 1.85
CA PHE A 69 8.07 -13.55 2.57
C PHE A 69 6.60 -13.17 2.45
N GLU A 70 5.99 -12.82 3.57
CA GLU A 70 4.71 -12.13 3.64
C GLU A 70 4.96 -10.63 3.40
N LEU A 71 4.14 -10.01 2.55
CA LEU A 71 4.15 -8.56 2.36
C LEU A 71 3.24 -7.93 3.40
N ARG A 72 3.81 -7.13 4.31
CA ARG A 72 3.05 -6.40 5.34
C ARG A 72 3.16 -4.91 5.18
N ASN A 73 2.17 -4.16 5.67
CA ASN A 73 2.11 -2.71 5.56
C ASN A 73 2.34 -2.27 4.10
N LEU A 74 1.66 -2.95 3.17
CA LEU A 74 1.85 -2.74 1.74
C LEU A 74 1.25 -1.40 1.33
N VAL A 75 2.07 -0.52 0.77
CA VAL A 75 1.66 0.76 0.19
C VAL A 75 1.87 0.71 -1.32
N LEU A 76 0.83 1.04 -2.08
CA LEU A 76 0.84 1.13 -3.55
C LEU A 76 0.43 2.54 -3.98
N ASN A 77 1.40 3.39 -4.35
CA ASN A 77 1.15 4.70 -4.95
C ASN A 77 1.25 4.72 -6.48
N GLU A 78 1.65 3.59 -7.06
CA GLU A 78 1.62 3.31 -8.50
C GLU A 78 1.06 1.90 -8.74
N PRO A 79 0.57 1.60 -9.95
CA PRO A 79 0.20 0.24 -10.30
C PRO A 79 1.39 -0.73 -10.12
N PRO A 80 1.20 -1.88 -9.46
CA PRO A 80 2.29 -2.82 -9.25
C PRO A 80 2.81 -3.31 -10.60
N PRO A 81 4.13 -3.50 -10.74
CA PRO A 81 4.70 -3.95 -12.00
C PRO A 81 4.24 -5.38 -12.31
N THR A 82 4.08 -5.70 -13.59
CA THR A 82 3.44 -6.96 -14.05
C THR A 82 4.06 -8.24 -13.50
N TRP A 83 5.35 -8.22 -13.18
CA TRP A 83 6.07 -9.35 -12.61
C TRP A 83 5.71 -9.64 -11.16
N LEU A 84 5.18 -8.65 -10.43
CA LEU A 84 4.75 -8.80 -9.04
C LEU A 84 3.37 -9.48 -8.97
N GLY A 85 2.61 -9.44 -10.07
CA GLY A 85 1.30 -10.08 -10.18
C GLY A 85 0.25 -9.42 -9.29
N ILE A 86 -0.63 -10.25 -8.72
CA ILE A 86 -1.66 -9.79 -7.79
C ILE A 86 -1.05 -9.75 -6.38
N VAL A 87 -1.02 -8.56 -5.78
CA VAL A 87 -0.54 -8.33 -4.41
C VAL A 87 -1.60 -7.69 -3.54
N TYR A 88 -1.50 -8.00 -2.25
CA TYR A 88 -2.32 -7.48 -1.16
C TYR A 88 -1.51 -7.63 0.14
N ASP A 89 -1.88 -6.88 1.17
CA ASP A 89 -1.29 -7.01 2.50
C ASP A 89 -1.56 -8.41 3.06
N GLY A 90 -0.53 -9.06 3.59
CA GLY A 90 -0.55 -10.47 3.99
C GLY A 90 -0.23 -11.47 2.86
N CYS A 91 -0.11 -11.04 1.60
CA CYS A 91 0.19 -11.98 0.52
C CYS A 91 1.63 -12.52 0.63
N SER A 92 1.80 -13.81 0.32
CA SER A 92 3.11 -14.47 0.40
C SER A 92 3.76 -14.59 -0.97
N VAL A 93 4.99 -14.09 -1.09
CA VAL A 93 5.84 -14.18 -2.29
C VAL A 93 7.06 -15.05 -2.03
N ASP A 94 7.64 -15.62 -3.08
CA ASP A 94 8.91 -16.34 -2.98
C ASP A 94 10.09 -15.36 -2.77
N ARG A 95 11.20 -15.89 -2.28
CA ARG A 95 12.43 -15.11 -2.01
C ARG A 95 12.94 -14.33 -3.21
N HIS A 96 12.88 -14.86 -4.43
CA HIS A 96 13.36 -14.15 -5.61
C HIS A 96 12.49 -12.91 -5.88
N THR A 97 11.17 -13.08 -5.81
CA THR A 97 10.20 -11.98 -5.92
C THR A 97 10.39 -10.95 -4.80
N ALA A 98 10.60 -11.38 -3.56
CA ALA A 98 10.84 -10.50 -2.41
C ALA A 98 12.11 -9.64 -2.59
N LEU A 99 13.24 -10.24 -2.99
CA LEU A 99 14.49 -9.51 -3.22
C LEU A 99 14.40 -8.55 -4.42
N ARG A 100 13.62 -8.91 -5.44
CA ARG A 100 13.33 -8.02 -6.57
C ARG A 100 12.45 -6.84 -6.15
N LEU A 101 11.46 -7.08 -5.29
CA LEU A 101 10.63 -6.03 -4.70
C LEU A 101 11.47 -5.10 -3.81
N LEU A 102 12.34 -5.64 -2.96
CA LEU A 102 13.28 -4.85 -2.15
C LEU A 102 14.12 -3.90 -3.01
N ARG A 103 14.64 -4.40 -4.14
CA ARG A 103 15.37 -3.57 -5.10
C ARG A 103 14.49 -2.46 -5.69
N TRP A 104 13.24 -2.77 -6.00
CA TRP A 104 12.28 -1.77 -6.48
C TRP A 104 12.02 -0.68 -5.44
N MET A 105 11.81 -1.07 -4.17
CA MET A 105 11.56 -0.14 -3.06
C MET A 105 12.73 0.83 -2.87
N LEU A 106 13.98 0.34 -2.95
CA LEU A 106 15.20 1.17 -2.87
C LEU A 106 15.30 2.22 -4.00
N ARG A 107 14.68 1.96 -5.15
CA ARG A 107 14.76 2.86 -6.32
C ARG A 107 13.64 3.87 -6.39
N HIS A 108 12.41 3.42 -6.18
CA HIS A 108 11.24 4.16 -6.66
C HIS A 108 10.33 4.70 -5.57
N GLY A 109 10.41 4.27 -4.30
CA GLY A 109 9.65 4.83 -3.16
C GLY A 109 8.11 4.82 -3.26
N LEU A 110 7.53 4.55 -4.43
CA LEU A 110 6.10 4.55 -4.71
C LEU A 110 5.42 3.24 -4.33
N ILE A 111 6.19 2.16 -4.21
CA ILE A 111 5.76 0.90 -3.63
C ILE A 111 6.64 0.67 -2.40
N SER A 112 6.03 0.42 -1.25
CA SER A 112 6.74 0.06 -0.03
C SER A 112 5.99 -1.05 0.71
N CYS A 113 6.73 -1.86 1.45
CA CYS A 113 6.19 -2.88 2.33
C CYS A 113 7.29 -3.36 3.30
N THR A 114 6.87 -4.04 4.35
CA THR A 114 7.72 -4.88 5.19
C THR A 114 7.71 -6.31 4.65
N LEU A 115 8.88 -6.84 4.35
CA LEU A 115 9.07 -8.24 4.00
C LEU A 115 9.25 -9.05 5.28
N ALA A 116 8.26 -9.88 5.63
CA ALA A 116 8.27 -10.68 6.85
C ALA A 116 8.40 -12.18 6.58
N SER A 117 9.32 -12.87 7.26
CA SER A 117 9.40 -14.33 7.31
C SER A 117 9.00 -14.81 8.71
N GLY A 118 7.69 -14.96 8.92
CA GLY A 118 7.12 -15.26 10.23
C GLY A 118 7.57 -14.25 11.30
N ASP A 119 7.99 -14.77 12.45
CA ASP A 119 8.53 -13.95 13.56
C ASP A 119 10.07 -13.94 13.59
N THR A 120 10.72 -14.38 12.51
CA THR A 120 12.19 -14.60 12.49
C THR A 120 12.96 -13.46 11.85
N LEU A 121 12.40 -12.85 10.80
CA LEU A 121 13.02 -11.77 10.05
C LEU A 121 11.94 -10.83 9.52
N ARG A 122 12.11 -9.53 9.76
CA ARG A 122 11.37 -8.46 9.09
C ARG A 122 12.36 -7.50 8.46
N VAL A 123 12.07 -7.07 7.24
CA VAL A 123 12.92 -6.14 6.48
C VAL A 123 12.05 -5.07 5.84
N ALA A 124 12.37 -3.81 6.10
CA ALA A 124 11.70 -2.66 5.49
C ALA A 124 12.73 -1.65 4.97
N VAL A 125 12.40 -0.96 3.88
CA VAL A 125 13.19 0.18 3.39
C VAL A 125 12.62 1.42 4.04
N GLU A 126 13.46 2.13 4.78
CA GLU A 126 13.13 3.38 5.43
C GLU A 126 13.52 4.56 4.53
N THR A 127 13.29 5.78 5.01
CA THR A 127 13.77 6.99 4.36
C THR A 127 15.30 7.00 4.26
N ASP A 128 15.84 7.87 3.40
CA ASP A 128 17.30 8.10 3.27
C ASP A 128 18.12 6.82 3.09
N PHE A 129 17.62 5.83 2.34
CA PHE A 129 18.38 4.61 2.02
C PHE A 129 18.75 3.73 3.23
N TYR A 130 18.05 3.88 4.35
CA TYR A 130 18.18 2.98 5.47
C TYR A 130 17.36 1.71 5.26
N LEU A 131 17.86 0.60 5.78
CA LEU A 131 17.16 -0.67 5.82
C LEU A 131 16.90 -1.03 7.29
N SER A 132 15.64 -1.10 7.68
CA SER A 132 15.23 -1.61 8.98
C SER A 132 15.20 -3.14 8.93
N ILE A 133 15.88 -3.78 9.89
CA ILE A 133 15.94 -5.22 10.03
C ILE A 133 15.55 -5.59 11.45
N GLU A 134 14.49 -6.36 11.60
CA GLU A 134 14.18 -7.06 12.83
C GLU A 134 14.55 -8.53 12.68
N ILE A 135 15.27 -9.07 13.65
CA ILE A 135 15.70 -10.47 13.63
C ILE A 135 15.66 -11.08 15.02
N GLN A 136 15.43 -12.39 15.10
CA GLN A 136 15.54 -13.08 16.38
C GLN A 136 16.98 -13.15 16.89
N PRO A 137 17.18 -13.22 18.24
CA PRO A 137 18.50 -13.22 18.86
C PRO A 137 19.44 -14.34 18.38
N ASP A 138 18.92 -15.47 17.95
CA ASP A 138 19.67 -16.63 17.48
C ASP A 138 20.33 -16.42 16.11
N ALA A 139 19.78 -15.52 15.29
CA ALA A 139 20.29 -15.23 13.95
C ALA A 139 21.13 -13.94 13.86
N VAL A 140 21.42 -13.29 15.01
CA VAL A 140 22.22 -12.05 15.08
C VAL A 140 23.63 -12.21 14.50
N ASP A 141 24.25 -13.37 14.66
CA ASP A 141 25.60 -13.63 14.15
C ASP A 141 25.68 -13.46 12.62
N SER A 142 24.55 -13.62 11.92
CA SER A 142 24.41 -13.42 10.48
C SER A 142 24.64 -11.96 10.05
N LEU A 143 24.45 -10.98 10.96
CA LEU A 143 24.78 -9.57 10.71
C LEU A 143 26.28 -9.34 10.53
N GLY A 144 27.13 -10.30 10.93
CA GLY A 144 28.55 -10.27 10.61
C GLY A 144 28.82 -10.30 9.10
N GLU A 145 27.99 -11.01 8.32
CA GLU A 145 28.09 -11.02 6.86
C GLU A 145 27.67 -9.68 6.26
N VAL A 146 26.60 -9.07 6.79
CA VAL A 146 26.15 -7.73 6.36
C VAL A 146 27.27 -6.71 6.49
N LYS A 147 28.03 -6.74 7.60
CA LYS A 147 29.20 -5.87 7.77
C LYS A 147 30.34 -6.18 6.79
N ARG A 148 30.56 -7.47 6.46
CA ARG A 148 31.59 -7.86 5.47
C ARG A 148 31.27 -7.38 4.06
N GLN A 149 29.99 -7.14 3.75
CA GLN A 149 29.55 -6.55 2.49
C GLN A 149 29.74 -5.03 2.43
N GLY A 150 30.33 -4.43 3.48
CA GLY A 150 30.64 -3.00 3.53
C GLY A 150 29.48 -2.13 4.02
N LEU A 151 28.43 -2.73 4.57
CA LEU A 151 27.31 -2.01 5.19
C LEU A 151 27.57 -1.79 6.69
N HIS A 152 27.09 -0.66 7.19
CA HIS A 152 27.10 -0.33 8.60
C HIS A 152 25.81 -0.85 9.24
N VAL A 153 25.93 -1.36 10.47
CA VAL A 153 24.81 -1.93 11.23
C VAL A 153 24.79 -1.28 12.60
N VAL A 154 23.67 -0.63 12.93
CA VAL A 154 23.45 0.05 14.20
C VAL A 154 22.26 -0.60 14.89
N SER A 155 22.44 -1.03 16.14
CA SER A 155 21.31 -1.49 16.95
C SER A 155 20.47 -0.28 17.37
N VAL A 156 19.17 -0.41 17.18
CA VAL A 156 18.18 0.60 17.55
C VAL A 156 17.14 -0.06 18.46
N PRO A 157 16.49 0.71 19.35
CA PRO A 157 15.27 0.22 19.99
C PRO A 157 14.31 -0.25 18.89
N CYS A 158 13.71 -1.42 19.06
CA CYS A 158 12.59 -1.78 18.21
C CYS A 158 11.54 -0.70 18.35
N GLY A 159 11.06 -0.19 17.21
CA GLY A 159 9.90 0.69 17.23
C GLY A 159 8.76 -0.06 17.92
N GLU A 160 7.98 0.65 18.71
CA GLU A 160 6.58 0.29 18.78
C GLU A 160 6.12 0.43 17.33
N GLU A 161 5.61 -0.63 16.68
CA GLU A 161 4.89 -0.45 15.43
C GLU A 161 3.96 0.74 15.72
N GLU A 162 4.14 1.86 15.01
CA GLU A 162 3.08 2.84 14.91
C GLU A 162 1.97 2.07 14.21
N SER A 163 1.19 1.35 15.02
CA SER A 163 -0.16 0.92 14.72
C SER A 163 -0.84 2.23 14.43
N ASP A 164 -0.69 2.69 13.20
CA ASP A 164 -1.36 3.88 12.73
C ASP A 164 -2.81 3.65 13.11
N ALA A 165 -3.31 4.51 13.99
CA ALA A 165 -4.49 4.25 14.77
C ALA A 165 -5.76 4.39 13.93
N THR A 166 -5.70 4.04 12.64
CA THR A 166 -6.83 3.60 11.83
C THR A 166 -7.28 2.23 12.33
N THR A 167 -7.76 2.22 13.57
CA THR A 167 -8.51 1.17 14.28
C THR A 167 -8.27 -0.22 13.68
N ALA A 168 -7.24 -0.95 14.10
CA ALA A 168 -6.96 -2.31 13.62
C ALA A 168 -8.25 -3.15 13.61
N VAL A 169 -8.91 -3.21 12.45
CA VAL A 169 -10.24 -3.80 12.33
C VAL A 169 -10.02 -5.30 12.38
N SER A 170 -10.30 -5.90 13.52
CA SER A 170 -10.15 -7.34 13.72
C SER A 170 -11.40 -8.14 13.36
N ARG A 171 -12.52 -7.45 13.09
CA ARG A 171 -13.78 -8.08 12.73
C ARG A 171 -13.66 -8.76 11.36
N PRO A 172 -13.98 -10.06 11.22
CA PRO A 172 -13.96 -10.73 9.93
C PRO A 172 -15.15 -10.31 9.04
N ALA A 173 -14.93 -10.21 7.73
CA ALA A 173 -15.96 -9.94 6.73
C ALA A 173 -16.69 -11.24 6.36
N ASP A 174 -17.27 -11.89 7.36
CA ASP A 174 -17.98 -13.16 7.27
C ASP A 174 -19.48 -12.98 6.94
N GLY A 175 -20.24 -14.08 6.99
CA GLY A 175 -21.68 -14.06 6.69
C GLY A 175 -22.47 -13.09 7.58
N GLU A 176 -22.08 -12.94 8.86
CA GLU A 176 -22.76 -12.02 9.78
C GLU A 176 -22.50 -10.56 9.39
N PHE A 177 -21.25 -10.24 9.03
CA PHE A 177 -20.91 -8.91 8.48
C PHE A 177 -21.73 -8.59 7.22
N TRP A 178 -21.78 -9.50 6.25
CA TRP A 178 -22.53 -9.25 5.01
C TRP A 178 -24.05 -9.16 5.23
N GLU A 179 -24.60 -9.89 6.21
CA GLU A 179 -26.01 -9.77 6.59
C GLU A 179 -26.31 -8.42 7.26
N GLU A 180 -25.41 -7.92 8.10
CA GLU A 180 -25.50 -6.58 8.70
C GLU A 180 -25.44 -5.46 7.64
N VAL A 181 -24.52 -5.58 6.67
CA VAL A 181 -24.46 -4.65 5.53
C VAL A 181 -25.78 -4.72 4.75
N ALA A 182 -26.30 -5.91 4.46
CA ALA A 182 -27.57 -6.07 3.75
C ALA A 182 -28.75 -5.46 4.51
N GLN A 183 -28.80 -5.61 5.83
CA GLN A 183 -29.84 -5.02 6.66
C GLN A 183 -29.72 -3.49 6.68
N SER A 184 -28.52 -2.96 6.79
CA SER A 184 -28.26 -1.52 6.79
C SER A 184 -28.66 -0.88 5.46
N VAL A 185 -28.32 -1.52 4.35
CA VAL A 185 -28.74 -1.11 2.99
C VAL A 185 -30.27 -1.03 2.87
N ARG A 186 -31.02 -1.97 3.48
CA ARG A 186 -32.50 -1.97 3.43
C ARG A 186 -33.15 -0.85 4.24
N VAL A 187 -32.47 -0.37 5.29
CA VAL A 187 -32.97 0.69 6.18
C VAL A 187 -32.56 2.08 5.67
N SER A 188 -31.36 2.15 5.09
CA SER A 188 -30.80 3.33 4.43
C SER A 188 -31.69 3.77 3.25
N ARG A 189 -31.77 5.09 3.04
CA ARG A 189 -32.51 5.70 1.91
C ARG A 189 -31.58 6.15 0.80
N GLY A 190 -30.28 6.25 1.07
CA GLY A 190 -29.24 6.60 0.12
C GLY A 190 -28.62 5.38 -0.56
N THR A 191 -27.67 5.66 -1.44
CA THR A 191 -26.89 4.62 -2.13
C THR A 191 -25.79 4.15 -1.19
N THR A 192 -25.56 2.84 -1.07
CA THR A 192 -24.40 2.33 -0.32
C THR A 192 -23.19 2.20 -1.26
N ALA A 193 -22.03 2.65 -0.80
CA ALA A 193 -20.77 2.47 -1.52
C ALA A 193 -19.83 1.60 -0.70
N ILE A 194 -19.31 0.53 -1.32
CA ILE A 194 -18.37 -0.37 -0.64
C ILE A 194 -16.96 -0.07 -1.16
N LEU A 195 -16.03 0.19 -0.26
CA LEU A 195 -14.61 0.32 -0.53
C LEU A 195 -13.91 -0.98 -0.11
N GLU A 196 -13.24 -1.63 -1.05
CA GLU A 196 -12.31 -2.73 -0.82
C GLU A 196 -10.89 -2.17 -0.86
N ARG A 197 -10.13 -2.30 0.23
CA ARG A 197 -8.73 -1.85 0.33
C ARG A 197 -7.84 -3.04 0.65
N TRP A 198 -6.92 -3.38 -0.25
CA TRP A 198 -5.97 -4.48 -0.09
C TRP A 198 -4.53 -4.02 0.14
N ALA A 199 -4.27 -2.71 0.01
CA ALA A 199 -3.02 -2.05 0.30
C ALA A 199 -3.31 -0.58 0.60
N GLU A 200 -2.43 0.07 1.33
CA GLU A 200 -2.45 1.51 1.49
C GLU A 200 -2.01 2.25 0.21
N GLY A 201 -2.19 3.56 0.20
CA GLY A 201 -1.82 4.41 -0.93
C GLY A 201 -2.88 4.45 -2.04
N SER A 202 -2.52 5.11 -3.14
CA SER A 202 -3.50 5.53 -4.15
C SER A 202 -3.92 4.46 -5.18
N CYS A 203 -3.28 3.28 -5.16
CA CYS A 203 -3.54 2.17 -6.09
C CYS A 203 -3.93 0.86 -5.37
N GLY A 204 -4.10 0.90 -4.05
CA GLY A 204 -4.38 -0.26 -3.20
C GLY A 204 -5.85 -0.54 -2.91
N TYR A 205 -6.78 0.02 -3.69
CA TYR A 205 -8.21 -0.07 -3.39
C TYR A 205 -9.09 -0.14 -4.65
N ARG A 206 -10.34 -0.56 -4.43
CA ARG A 206 -11.41 -0.60 -5.42
C ARG A 206 -12.74 -0.21 -4.80
N TRP A 207 -13.49 0.62 -5.49
CA TRP A 207 -14.87 0.93 -5.14
C TRP A 207 -15.84 -0.08 -5.77
N HIS A 208 -16.94 -0.31 -5.07
CA HIS A 208 -18.06 -1.15 -5.48
C HIS A 208 -19.36 -0.37 -5.17
N PRO A 209 -19.81 0.51 -6.07
CA PRO A 209 -21.07 1.21 -5.89
C PRO A 209 -22.23 0.22 -5.94
N MET A 210 -23.10 0.23 -4.94
CA MET A 210 -24.29 -0.62 -4.91
C MET A 210 -25.42 0.03 -5.70
N LEU A 211 -25.56 -0.37 -6.97
CA LEU A 211 -26.63 0.13 -7.85
C LEU A 211 -27.87 -0.78 -7.88
N ASP A 212 -27.69 -2.05 -7.54
CA ASP A 212 -28.71 -3.10 -7.46
C ASP A 212 -28.45 -3.98 -6.21
N GLU A 213 -29.30 -4.98 -5.93
CA GLU A 213 -29.09 -6.00 -4.87
C GLU A 213 -27.91 -6.96 -5.17
N ASN A 214 -26.77 -6.42 -5.60
CA ASN A 214 -25.58 -7.13 -6.07
C ASN A 214 -24.60 -7.49 -4.94
N LEU A 215 -24.98 -7.32 -3.67
CA LEU A 215 -24.11 -7.52 -2.52
C LEU A 215 -23.48 -8.92 -2.48
N SER A 216 -24.24 -9.95 -2.87
CA SER A 216 -23.73 -11.33 -2.94
C SER A 216 -22.67 -11.55 -4.03
N ILE A 217 -22.64 -10.71 -5.06
CA ILE A 217 -21.59 -10.74 -6.10
C ILE A 217 -20.34 -10.06 -5.54
N ILE A 218 -20.51 -8.88 -4.91
CA ILE A 218 -19.41 -8.14 -4.28
C ILE A 218 -18.73 -9.01 -3.23
N ALA A 219 -19.49 -9.59 -2.30
CA ALA A 219 -18.99 -10.45 -1.22
C ALA A 219 -18.17 -11.66 -1.70
N ARG A 220 -18.42 -12.16 -2.91
CA ARG A 220 -17.66 -13.28 -3.51
C ARG A 220 -16.45 -12.82 -4.33
N SER A 221 -16.35 -11.52 -4.61
CA SER A 221 -15.33 -10.94 -5.49
C SER A 221 -14.21 -10.23 -4.75
N VAL A 222 -14.42 -9.89 -3.47
CA VAL A 222 -13.42 -9.22 -2.63
C VAL A 222 -12.22 -10.13 -2.38
N ARG A 223 -11.03 -9.52 -2.32
CA ARG A 223 -9.76 -10.24 -2.13
C ARG A 223 -9.56 -10.62 -0.65
N PRO A 224 -8.87 -11.75 -0.38
CA PRO A 224 -8.39 -12.06 0.95
C PRO A 224 -7.60 -10.91 1.56
N HIS A 225 -7.65 -10.77 2.89
CA HIS A 225 -6.99 -9.73 3.68
C HIS A 225 -7.38 -8.29 3.36
N SER A 226 -8.38 -8.07 2.50
CA SER A 226 -8.83 -6.70 2.22
C SER A 226 -9.65 -6.14 3.37
N LEU A 227 -9.41 -4.88 3.72
CA LEU A 227 -10.32 -4.10 4.55
C LEU A 227 -11.51 -3.67 3.69
N ILE A 228 -12.70 -4.12 4.09
CA ILE A 228 -13.97 -3.70 3.51
C ILE A 228 -14.55 -2.60 4.36
N THR A 229 -14.86 -1.46 3.74
CA THR A 229 -15.59 -0.35 4.36
C THR A 229 -16.89 -0.13 3.59
N ALA A 230 -18.03 -0.41 4.21
CA ALA A 230 -19.34 -0.11 3.65
C ALA A 230 -19.80 1.27 4.14
N TYR A 231 -19.78 2.27 3.27
CA TYR A 231 -20.30 3.60 3.55
C TYR A 231 -21.80 3.63 3.28
N LEU A 232 -22.57 3.83 4.35
CA LEU A 232 -24.01 3.89 4.33
C LEU A 232 -24.45 5.30 3.92
N ASP A 233 -25.53 5.40 3.13
CA ASP A 233 -26.09 6.67 2.66
C ASP A 233 -25.10 7.58 1.91
N ALA A 234 -24.20 7.01 1.10
CA ALA A 234 -23.34 7.79 0.21
C ALA A 234 -24.18 8.71 -0.70
N ASN A 235 -23.81 10.00 -0.75
CA ASN A 235 -24.51 11.04 -1.49
C ASN A 235 -24.21 10.95 -3.00
N VAL A 236 -24.68 9.87 -3.62
CA VAL A 236 -24.52 9.63 -5.06
C VAL A 236 -25.45 10.55 -5.85
N GLN A 237 -24.85 11.39 -6.68
CA GLN A 237 -25.53 12.24 -7.64
C GLN A 237 -25.45 11.63 -9.03
N TRP A 238 -26.52 11.80 -9.81
CA TRP A 238 -26.61 11.29 -11.17
C TRP A 238 -26.54 12.42 -12.18
N ALA A 239 -25.70 12.25 -13.20
CA ALA A 239 -25.54 13.21 -14.28
C ALA A 239 -25.38 12.50 -15.62
N SER A 240 -25.97 13.09 -16.67
CA SER A 240 -25.70 12.67 -18.04
C SER A 240 -24.30 13.10 -18.46
N ARG A 241 -23.73 12.43 -19.47
CA ARG A 241 -22.35 12.69 -19.94
C ARG A 241 -22.02 14.18 -20.13
N GLY A 242 -22.91 14.94 -20.77
CA GLY A 242 -22.69 16.37 -21.04
C GLY A 242 -22.78 17.29 -19.81
N ASN A 243 -23.39 16.82 -18.72
CA ASN A 243 -23.54 17.58 -17.48
C ASN A 243 -22.64 17.06 -16.34
N LEU A 244 -21.91 15.98 -16.57
CA LEU A 244 -21.07 15.33 -15.55
C LEU A 244 -19.96 16.27 -15.06
N LEU A 245 -19.14 16.81 -15.95
CA LEU A 245 -18.02 17.67 -15.56
C LEU A 245 -18.48 18.95 -14.84
N PRO A 246 -19.49 19.70 -15.34
CA PRO A 246 -20.02 20.85 -14.60
C PRO A 246 -20.58 20.50 -13.21
N ALA A 247 -21.23 19.33 -13.07
CA ALA A 247 -21.78 18.89 -11.79
C ALA A 247 -20.66 18.54 -10.79
N ILE A 248 -19.61 17.86 -11.26
CA ILE A 248 -18.45 17.52 -10.44
C ILE A 248 -17.70 18.79 -10.03
N GLU A 249 -17.44 19.70 -10.96
CA GLU A 249 -16.76 20.97 -10.67
C GLU A 249 -17.48 21.74 -9.56
N SER A 250 -18.82 21.81 -9.64
CA SER A 250 -19.63 22.45 -8.60
C SER A 250 -19.53 21.73 -7.24
N ALA A 251 -19.39 20.41 -7.21
CA ALA A 251 -19.28 19.63 -5.98
C ALA A 251 -17.87 19.73 -5.35
N VAL A 252 -16.82 19.62 -6.17
CA VAL A 252 -15.42 19.72 -5.72
C VAL A 252 -15.10 21.11 -5.21
N MET A 253 -15.58 22.16 -5.89
CA MET A 253 -15.36 23.54 -5.44
C MET A 253 -16.00 23.84 -4.07
N ALA A 254 -16.99 23.06 -3.66
CA ALA A 254 -17.65 23.24 -2.38
C ALA A 254 -16.89 22.59 -1.22
N GLU A 255 -16.27 21.42 -1.44
CA GLU A 255 -15.76 20.56 -0.36
C GLU A 255 -14.29 20.16 -0.49
N GLY A 256 -13.68 20.26 -1.67
CA GLY A 256 -12.27 19.95 -1.90
C GLY A 256 -11.89 18.46 -1.85
N LEU A 257 -12.87 17.57 -1.72
CA LEU A 257 -12.64 16.13 -1.56
C LEU A 257 -12.42 15.41 -2.91
N PRO A 258 -11.70 14.27 -2.92
CA PRO A 258 -11.62 13.40 -4.09
C PRO A 258 -13.00 12.98 -4.57
N VAL A 259 -13.16 12.71 -5.87
CA VAL A 259 -14.44 12.34 -6.47
C VAL A 259 -14.36 10.93 -7.03
N VAL A 260 -15.37 10.11 -6.74
CA VAL A 260 -15.55 8.80 -7.35
C VAL A 260 -16.63 8.91 -8.41
N ILE A 261 -16.31 8.53 -9.64
CA ILE A 261 -17.20 8.54 -10.80
C ILE A 261 -17.36 7.11 -11.30
N PHE A 262 -18.57 6.71 -11.63
CA PHE A 262 -18.83 5.41 -12.20
C PHE A 262 -19.97 5.45 -13.23
N SER A 263 -19.89 4.58 -14.24
CA SER A 263 -20.98 4.44 -15.20
C SER A 263 -22.12 3.62 -14.62
N ARG A 264 -23.35 3.90 -15.05
CA ARG A 264 -24.49 3.03 -14.71
C ARG A 264 -24.32 1.68 -15.40
N SER A 265 -24.19 0.59 -14.63
CA SER A 265 -24.15 -0.75 -15.19
C SER A 265 -25.40 -1.02 -16.03
N THR A 266 -25.22 -1.22 -17.34
CA THR A 266 -26.26 -1.75 -18.22
C THR A 266 -25.89 -3.19 -18.57
N GLY A 267 -26.79 -4.14 -18.29
CA GLY A 267 -26.64 -5.54 -18.73
C GLY A 267 -25.64 -6.41 -17.95
N GLY A 268 -25.37 -6.11 -16.67
CA GLY A 268 -24.58 -6.97 -15.78
C GLY A 268 -23.06 -6.86 -15.95
N VAL A 269 -22.58 -5.89 -16.74
CA VAL A 269 -21.15 -5.52 -16.78
C VAL A 269 -20.82 -4.71 -15.54
N SER A 270 -19.73 -5.02 -14.85
CA SER A 270 -19.25 -4.22 -13.71
C SER A 270 -18.99 -2.78 -14.16
N PRO A 271 -19.41 -1.79 -13.36
CA PRO A 271 -19.21 -0.39 -13.73
C PRO A 271 -17.70 -0.10 -13.75
N GLU A 272 -17.27 0.68 -14.74
CA GLU A 272 -15.92 1.23 -14.75
C GLU A 272 -15.89 2.46 -13.84
N ILE A 273 -14.86 2.55 -13.00
CA ILE A 273 -14.76 3.53 -11.93
C ILE A 273 -13.52 4.36 -12.14
N LEU A 274 -13.70 5.67 -12.11
CA LEU A 274 -12.64 6.66 -12.14
C LEU A 274 -12.62 7.40 -10.80
N VAL A 275 -11.44 7.55 -10.20
CA VAL A 275 -11.26 8.33 -8.98
C VAL A 275 -10.38 9.53 -9.26
N CYS A 276 -10.94 10.72 -9.09
CA CYS A 276 -10.23 11.99 -9.23
C CYS A 276 -9.61 12.34 -7.87
N LYS A 277 -8.28 12.38 -7.83
CA LYS A 277 -7.53 12.64 -6.60
C LYS A 277 -7.66 14.11 -6.18
N GLU A 278 -7.48 14.36 -4.88
CA GLU A 278 -7.40 15.72 -4.35
C GLU A 278 -6.27 16.50 -5.04
N GLY A 279 -6.56 17.74 -5.43
CA GLY A 279 -5.60 18.63 -6.10
C GLY A 279 -5.23 18.23 -7.54
N ALA A 280 -5.77 17.13 -8.08
CA ALA A 280 -5.63 16.79 -9.49
C ALA A 280 -6.60 17.61 -10.35
N ASP A 281 -6.22 17.83 -11.61
CA ASP A 281 -7.14 18.41 -12.59
C ASP A 281 -8.40 17.53 -12.74
N LEU A 282 -9.53 18.18 -13.02
CA LEU A 282 -10.76 17.47 -13.35
C LEU A 282 -10.53 16.55 -14.57
N PRO A 283 -11.20 15.38 -14.61
CA PRO A 283 -10.98 14.43 -15.68
C PRO A 283 -11.42 15.04 -17.01
N THR A 284 -10.64 14.77 -18.04
CA THR A 284 -10.98 15.12 -19.41
C THR A 284 -12.10 14.20 -19.93
N GLU A 285 -12.83 14.62 -20.97
CA GLU A 285 -13.90 13.80 -21.58
C GLU A 285 -13.40 12.44 -22.10
N ALA A 286 -12.10 12.33 -22.40
CA ALA A 286 -11.46 11.10 -22.84
C ALA A 286 -11.17 10.13 -21.69
N GLU A 287 -11.06 10.62 -20.45
CA GLU A 287 -10.81 9.81 -19.25
C GLU A 287 -12.09 9.33 -18.59
N VAL A 288 -13.20 10.03 -18.81
CA VAL A 288 -14.53 9.61 -18.31
C VAL A 288 -14.89 8.25 -18.93
N PRO A 289 -15.31 7.26 -18.12
CA PRO A 289 -15.72 5.96 -18.61
C PRO A 289 -16.76 6.02 -19.75
N PRO A 290 -16.84 5.01 -20.64
CA PRO A 290 -17.86 4.97 -21.68
C PRO A 290 -19.26 4.81 -21.05
N GLY A 291 -20.23 5.55 -21.58
CA GLY A 291 -21.62 5.54 -21.11
C GLY A 291 -22.31 6.89 -21.30
N ASP A 292 -23.62 6.92 -21.04
CA ASP A 292 -24.46 8.11 -21.18
C ASP A 292 -24.98 8.66 -19.83
N ASP A 293 -25.01 7.82 -18.79
CA ASP A 293 -25.54 8.10 -17.45
C ASP A 293 -24.53 7.67 -16.39
N PHE A 294 -24.14 8.59 -15.52
CA PHE A 294 -23.04 8.44 -14.57
C PHE A 294 -23.51 8.78 -13.16
N GLY A 295 -23.10 7.94 -12.20
CA GLY A 295 -23.16 8.27 -10.80
C GLY A 295 -21.82 8.83 -10.34
N PHE A 296 -21.85 9.82 -9.46
CA PHE A 296 -20.65 10.29 -8.77
C PHE A 296 -20.95 10.65 -7.32
N PHE A 297 -19.95 10.54 -6.46
CA PHE A 297 -20.00 10.99 -5.07
C PHE A 297 -18.62 11.51 -4.65
N LEU A 298 -18.61 12.40 -3.67
CA LEU A 298 -17.39 12.84 -3.01
C LEU A 298 -16.89 11.73 -2.08
N TRP A 299 -15.56 11.62 -1.95
CA TRP A 299 -14.95 10.68 -1.04
C TRP A 299 -15.54 10.86 0.37
N PRO A 300 -16.02 9.80 1.02
CA PRO A 300 -16.65 9.93 2.33
C PRO A 300 -15.68 10.53 3.36
N ASP A 301 -16.18 11.49 4.14
CA ASP A 301 -15.45 12.13 5.24
C ASP A 301 -15.47 11.29 6.52
N ASP A 302 -14.80 11.78 7.57
CA ASP A 302 -14.73 11.12 8.87
C ASP A 302 -16.09 11.03 9.60
N ASP A 303 -17.04 11.89 9.23
CA ASP A 303 -18.40 11.93 9.81
C ASP A 303 -19.36 10.95 9.12
N SER A 304 -18.92 10.31 8.03
CA SER A 304 -19.72 9.36 7.26
C SER A 304 -20.03 8.11 8.10
N THR A 305 -21.27 7.60 8.01
CA THR A 305 -21.64 6.37 8.70
C THR A 305 -21.12 5.16 7.92
N PHE A 306 -20.26 4.34 8.54
CA PHE A 306 -19.69 3.16 7.89
C PHE A 306 -19.65 1.93 8.80
N ILE A 307 -19.54 0.76 8.17
CA ILE A 307 -19.27 -0.52 8.83
C ILE A 307 -18.03 -1.12 8.19
N GLN A 308 -17.10 -1.63 9.01
CA GLN A 308 -15.83 -2.19 8.55
C GLN A 308 -15.63 -3.64 8.99
N ALA A 309 -14.96 -4.40 8.12
CA ALA A 309 -14.47 -5.74 8.41
C ALA A 309 -13.32 -6.13 7.48
N VAL A 310 -12.49 -7.09 7.89
CA VAL A 310 -11.37 -7.62 7.10
C VAL A 310 -11.75 -8.96 6.50
N VAL A 311 -11.55 -9.12 5.20
CA VAL A 311 -11.75 -10.41 4.51
C VAL A 311 -10.74 -11.41 5.07
N PRO A 312 -11.20 -12.56 5.60
CA PRO A 312 -10.28 -13.58 6.10
C PRO A 312 -9.27 -14.02 5.02
N GLY A 313 -8.04 -14.28 5.47
CA GLY A 313 -7.03 -15.00 4.69
C GLY A 313 -7.32 -16.49 4.61
N ASP A 314 -6.76 -17.16 3.59
CA ASP A 314 -6.72 -18.63 3.47
C ASP A 314 -5.76 -19.27 4.48
#